data_AF-A0A6J4QRB1-F1
#
_entry.id   AF-A0A6J4QRB1-F1
#
_cell.length_a   1.000
_cell.length_b   1.000
_cell.length_c   1.000
_cell.angle_alpha   90.00
_cell.angle_beta   90.00
_cell.angle_gamma   90.00
#
_symmetry.space_group_name_H-M   'P 1'
#
loop_
_entity.id
_entity.type
_entity.pdbx_description
1 polymer ?
#
loop_
_entity_poly.entity_id
_entity_poly.type
_entity_poly.pdbx_seq_one_letter_code
_entity_poly.pdbx_strand_id
1 'polypeptide(L)'
;MEDINTESTVPVSAWLRLRASAVHLYTASGAVLTLLILVAAYNGDAVMALWLILATLVIDSTDGLLARRFRVKELLPGFDGGLLDNIVDYMTYVLAPILLLWSAGYLPTGAFGVALAALPILASSYQFCRVDAKTGDDAKTDHFFLGFPS
;
A
#
# COMPACT_ATOMS: atom_id res chain seq x y z
N MET A 1 -26.93 10.21 -43.06
CA MET A 1 -25.52 10.60 -42.85
C MET A 1 -25.43 10.89 -41.37
N GLU A 2 -24.79 10.00 -40.62
CA GLU A 2 -24.91 9.85 -39.16
C GLU A 2 -24.52 11.12 -38.39
N ASP A 3 -25.35 11.47 -37.42
CA ASP A 3 -25.08 12.49 -36.42
C ASP A 3 -23.93 12.03 -35.53
N ILE A 4 -22.82 12.77 -35.58
CA ILE A 4 -21.65 12.55 -34.73
C ILE A 4 -22.05 12.94 -33.30
N ASN A 5 -22.26 11.93 -32.46
CA ASN A 5 -22.37 12.06 -31.01
C ASN A 5 -21.06 12.68 -30.47
N THR A 6 -21.05 13.99 -30.27
CA THR A 6 -20.00 14.69 -29.54
C THR A 6 -20.31 14.51 -28.06
N GLU A 7 -19.76 13.47 -27.44
CA GLU A 7 -19.76 13.34 -25.98
C GLU A 7 -19.11 14.59 -25.36
N SER A 8 -19.95 15.45 -24.79
CA SER A 8 -19.50 16.61 -24.03
C SER A 8 -18.85 16.12 -22.74
N THR A 9 -17.52 16.01 -22.72
CA THR A 9 -16.79 15.73 -21.49
C THR A 9 -16.81 16.99 -20.62
N VAL A 10 -17.73 17.04 -19.67
CA VAL A 10 -17.79 18.15 -18.70
C VAL A 10 -16.45 18.19 -17.95
N PRO A 11 -15.72 19.33 -17.96
CA PRO A 11 -14.44 19.41 -17.29
C PRO A 11 -14.63 19.18 -15.78
N VAL A 12 -13.99 18.14 -15.26
CA VAL A 12 -13.98 17.82 -13.82
C VAL A 12 -13.43 19.01 -13.03
N SER A 13 -14.21 19.50 -12.07
CA SER A 13 -13.84 20.62 -11.18
C SER A 13 -12.46 20.43 -10.55
N ALA A 14 -11.65 21.49 -10.55
CA ALA A 14 -10.31 21.51 -9.95
C ALA A 14 -10.33 21.10 -8.47
N TRP A 15 -11.39 21.44 -7.75
CA TRP A 15 -11.58 21.04 -6.34
C TRP A 15 -11.74 19.53 -6.18
N LEU A 16 -12.47 18.87 -7.09
CA LEU A 16 -12.66 17.42 -7.07
C LEU A 16 -11.34 16.69 -7.36
N ARG A 17 -10.56 17.20 -8.33
CA ARG A 17 -9.21 16.68 -8.62
C ARG A 17 -8.28 16.83 -7.41
N LEU A 18 -8.29 17.98 -6.74
CA LEU A 18 -7.49 18.20 -5.53
C LEU A 18 -7.84 17.21 -4.42
N ARG A 19 -9.14 16.97 -4.17
CA ARG A 19 -9.59 15.98 -3.19
C ARG A 19 -9.12 14.56 -3.53
N ALA A 20 -9.19 14.19 -4.81
CA ALA A 20 -8.71 12.89 -5.27
C ALA A 20 -7.18 12.77 -5.09
N SER A 21 -6.42 13.83 -5.40
CA SER A 21 -4.97 13.86 -5.16
C SER A 21 -4.62 13.79 -3.67
N ALA A 22 -5.43 14.37 -2.79
CA ALA A 22 -5.24 14.27 -1.35
C ALA A 22 -5.36 12.83 -0.83
N VAL A 23 -6.20 11.98 -1.45
CA VAL A 23 -6.27 10.55 -1.12
C VAL A 23 -4.97 9.84 -1.49
N HIS A 24 -4.39 10.12 -2.66
CA HIS A 24 -3.09 9.56 -3.02
C HIS A 24 -1.97 10.03 -2.09
N LEU A 25 -1.98 11.30 -1.68
CA LEU A 25 -1.02 11.80 -0.71
C LEU A 25 -1.19 11.12 0.66
N TYR A 26 -2.43 10.82 1.05
CA TYR A 26 -2.74 10.09 2.26
C TYR A 26 -2.17 8.67 2.22
N THR A 27 -2.42 7.90 1.15
CA THR A 27 -1.78 6.58 0.96
C THR A 27 -0.26 6.69 0.94
N ALA A 28 0.30 7.61 0.16
CA ALA A 28 1.75 7.81 0.04
C ALA A 28 2.42 8.17 1.37
N SER A 29 1.70 8.77 2.33
CA SER A 29 2.24 9.07 3.65
C SER A 29 2.66 7.80 4.42
N GLY A 30 2.10 6.63 4.10
CA GLY A 30 2.55 5.34 4.63
C GLY A 30 4.02 5.02 4.31
N ALA A 31 4.53 5.46 3.16
CA ALA A 31 5.95 5.32 2.83
C ALA A 31 6.85 6.17 3.75
N VAL A 32 6.39 7.38 4.11
CA VAL A 32 7.08 8.25 5.09
C VAL A 32 7.03 7.62 6.48
N LEU A 33 5.88 7.08 6.89
CA LEU A 33 5.79 6.35 8.16
C LEU A 33 6.71 5.13 8.20
N THR A 34 6.85 4.40 7.09
CA THR A 34 7.83 3.31 6.98
C THR A 34 9.24 3.80 7.28
N LEU A 35 9.67 4.92 6.69
CA LEU A 35 10.97 5.51 7.01
C LEU A 35 11.10 5.80 8.51
N LEU A 36 10.08 6.37 9.14
CA LEU A 36 10.09 6.64 10.58
C LEU A 36 10.14 5.35 11.43
N ILE A 37 9.46 4.28 11.00
CA ILE A 37 9.54 2.96 11.64
C ILE A 37 10.99 2.46 11.61
N LEU A 38 11.66 2.56 10.46
CA LEU A 38 13.05 2.12 10.34
C LEU A 38 14.00 2.97 11.19
N VAL A 39 13.77 4.28 11.28
CA VAL A 39 14.54 5.17 12.18
C VAL A 39 14.33 4.77 13.65
N ALA A 40 13.10 4.54 14.08
CA ALA A 40 12.80 4.11 15.45
C ALA A 40 13.44 2.74 15.75
N ALA A 41 13.30 1.79 14.83
CA ALA A 41 13.88 0.46 14.92
C ALA A 41 15.42 0.50 15.03
N TYR A 42 16.07 1.31 14.17
CA TYR A 42 17.52 1.51 14.20
C TYR A 42 18.02 2.11 15.53
N ASN A 43 17.23 3.02 16.11
CA ASN A 43 17.52 3.62 17.41
C ASN A 43 17.18 2.70 18.61
N GLY A 44 16.68 1.48 18.35
CA GLY A 44 16.28 0.53 19.39
C GLY A 44 14.95 0.86 20.08
N ASP A 45 14.16 1.81 19.56
CA ASP A 45 12.85 2.17 20.09
C ASP A 45 11.74 1.33 19.43
N ALA A 46 11.65 0.07 19.86
CA ALA A 46 10.66 -0.85 19.34
C ALA A 46 9.21 -0.42 19.63
N VAL A 47 8.96 0.29 20.74
CA VAL A 47 7.61 0.75 21.10
C VAL A 47 7.14 1.83 20.14
N MET A 48 7.99 2.81 19.84
CA MET A 48 7.68 3.83 18.82
C MET A 48 7.48 3.18 17.44
N ALA A 49 8.35 2.26 17.06
CA ALA A 49 8.21 1.53 15.80
C ALA A 49 6.85 0.81 15.70
N LEU A 50 6.39 0.15 16.75
CA LEU A 50 5.08 -0.52 16.80
C LEU A 50 3.90 0.46 16.72
N TRP A 51 3.99 1.62 17.38
CA TRP A 51 2.96 2.66 17.25
C TRP A 51 2.88 3.24 15.84
N LEU A 52 4.02 3.44 15.19
CA LEU A 52 4.08 3.89 13.80
C LEU A 52 3.54 2.82 12.84
N ILE A 53 3.82 1.54 13.08
CA ILE A 53 3.20 0.43 12.34
C ILE A 53 1.68 0.47 12.52
N LEU A 54 1.17 0.61 13.75
CA LEU A 54 -0.26 0.74 13.98
C LEU A 54 -0.86 1.92 13.21
N ALA A 55 -0.16 3.06 13.16
CA ALA A 55 -0.60 4.22 12.37
C ALA A 55 -0.68 3.89 10.86
N THR A 56 0.26 3.10 10.32
CA THR A 56 0.18 2.66 8.91
C THR A 56 -1.03 1.77 8.64
N LEU A 57 -1.42 0.90 9.58
CA LEU A 57 -2.62 0.07 9.44
C LEU A 57 -3.91 0.89 9.41
N VAL A 58 -3.94 2.00 10.17
CA VAL A 58 -5.08 2.94 10.13
C VAL A 58 -5.17 3.62 8.76
N ILE A 59 -4.03 3.97 8.14
CA ILE A 59 -4.02 4.59 6.81
C ILE A 59 -4.53 3.60 5.76
N ASP A 60 -3.93 2.42 5.67
CA ASP A 60 -4.31 1.36 4.72
C ASP A 60 -5.80 0.97 4.85
N SER A 61 -6.27 0.72 6.08
CA SER A 61 -7.69 0.37 6.28
C SER A 61 -8.69 1.46 5.88
N THR A 62 -8.25 2.73 5.79
CA THR A 62 -9.14 3.86 5.51
C THR A 62 -8.97 4.43 4.10
N ASP A 63 -7.82 4.28 3.45
CA ASP A 63 -7.54 4.94 2.17
C ASP A 63 -8.37 4.37 1.01
N GLY A 64 -8.58 3.05 0.95
CA GLY A 64 -9.43 2.40 -0.04
C GLY A 64 -10.89 2.79 0.11
N LEU A 65 -11.37 2.99 1.34
CA LEU A 65 -12.71 3.52 1.60
C LEU A 65 -12.83 4.96 1.11
N LEU A 66 -11.84 5.81 1.38
CA LEU A 66 -11.81 7.20 0.91
C LEU A 66 -11.71 7.26 -0.62
N ALA A 67 -10.91 6.39 -1.25
CA ALA A 67 -10.76 6.31 -2.70
C ALA A 67 -12.08 5.97 -3.40
N ARG A 68 -12.80 4.95 -2.87
CA ARG A 68 -14.15 4.59 -3.34
C ARG A 68 -15.15 5.72 -3.12
N ARG A 69 -15.18 6.30 -1.92
CA ARG A 69 -16.11 7.39 -1.55
C ARG A 69 -15.92 8.63 -2.41
N PHE A 70 -14.69 8.94 -2.82
CA PHE A 70 -14.39 10.11 -3.65
C PHE A 70 -14.25 9.80 -5.13
N ARG A 71 -14.54 8.57 -5.59
CA ARG A 71 -14.47 8.17 -7.01
C ARG A 71 -13.13 8.53 -7.65
N VAL A 72 -12.03 8.31 -6.91
CA VAL A 72 -10.68 8.77 -7.29
C VAL A 72 -10.26 8.27 -8.68
N LYS A 73 -10.54 6.99 -9.00
CA LYS A 73 -10.23 6.37 -10.30
C LYS A 73 -10.89 7.09 -11.48
N GLU A 74 -12.07 7.67 -11.28
CA GLU A 74 -12.79 8.43 -12.31
C GLU A 74 -12.29 9.88 -12.42
N LEU A 75 -11.89 10.47 -11.30
CA LEU A 75 -11.41 11.86 -11.24
C LEU A 75 -9.95 12.01 -11.70
N LEU A 76 -9.12 10.97 -11.51
CA LEU A 76 -7.70 10.92 -11.83
C LEU A 76 -7.32 9.62 -12.56
N PRO A 77 -7.85 9.35 -13.77
CA PRO A 77 -7.62 8.09 -14.48
C PRO A 77 -6.15 7.87 -14.92
N GLY A 78 -5.33 8.93 -14.92
CA GLY A 78 -3.91 8.85 -15.25
C GLY A 78 -2.99 8.49 -14.08
N PHE A 79 -3.54 8.24 -12.89
CA PHE A 79 -2.76 7.85 -11.71
C PHE A 79 -3.20 6.46 -11.23
N ASP A 80 -2.25 5.54 -11.11
CA ASP A 80 -2.51 4.19 -10.61
C ASP A 80 -2.42 4.17 -9.07
N GLY A 81 -3.58 4.40 -8.44
CA GLY A 81 -3.69 4.34 -6.98
C GLY A 81 -3.48 2.92 -6.42
N GLY A 82 -3.81 1.88 -7.18
CA GLY A 82 -3.63 0.49 -6.74
C GLY A 82 -2.16 0.07 -6.74
N LEU A 83 -1.37 0.58 -7.69
CA LEU A 83 0.09 0.40 -7.66
C LEU A 83 0.74 1.14 -6.49
N LEU A 84 0.31 2.38 -6.20
CA LEU A 84 0.79 3.13 -5.04
C LEU A 84 0.51 2.37 -3.74
N ASP A 85 -0.72 1.88 -3.58
CA ASP A 85 -1.18 1.04 -2.48
C ASP A 85 -0.28 -0.19 -2.31
N ASN A 86 -0.07 -0.98 -3.39
CA ASN A 86 0.82 -2.14 -3.36
C ASN A 86 2.25 -1.81 -2.90
N ILE A 87 2.80 -0.67 -3.32
CA ILE A 87 4.15 -0.24 -2.93
C ILE A 87 4.17 0.07 -1.42
N VAL A 88 3.20 0.83 -0.93
CA VAL A 88 3.11 1.21 0.48
C VAL A 88 2.86 -0.01 1.35
N ASP A 89 1.94 -0.89 0.97
CA ASP A 89 1.66 -2.15 1.65
C ASP A 89 2.89 -3.04 1.77
N TYR A 90 3.65 -3.20 0.69
CA TYR A 90 4.88 -3.99 0.75
C TYR A 90 5.88 -3.39 1.74
N MET A 91 5.99 -2.06 1.80
CA MET A 91 6.85 -1.39 2.76
C MET A 91 6.40 -1.58 4.21
N THR A 92 5.10 -1.46 4.48
CA THR A 92 4.54 -1.47 5.84
C THR A 92 4.28 -2.87 6.39
N TYR A 93 3.87 -3.83 5.55
CA TYR A 93 3.54 -5.20 5.96
C TYR A 93 4.70 -6.17 5.86
N VAL A 94 5.68 -5.91 5.00
CA VAL A 94 6.80 -6.84 4.76
C VAL A 94 8.09 -6.22 5.28
N LEU A 95 8.51 -5.09 4.69
CA LEU A 95 9.85 -4.57 4.90
C LEU A 95 10.05 -4.06 6.34
N ALA A 96 9.15 -3.21 6.83
CA ALA A 96 9.27 -2.61 8.15
C ALA A 96 9.25 -3.64 9.30
N PRO A 97 8.33 -4.63 9.34
CA PRO A 97 8.33 -5.65 10.39
C PRO A 97 9.59 -6.51 10.39
N ILE A 98 10.09 -6.91 9.22
CA ILE A 98 11.30 -7.74 9.10
C ILE A 98 12.52 -6.98 9.62
N LEU A 99 12.66 -5.69 9.28
CA LEU A 99 13.76 -4.85 9.75
C LEU A 99 13.63 -4.51 11.24
N LEU A 100 12.41 -4.38 11.77
CA LEU A 100 12.18 -4.25 13.22
C LEU A 100 12.62 -5.52 13.96
N LEU A 101 12.23 -6.71 13.50
CA LEU A 101 12.66 -7.98 14.11
C LEU A 101 14.18 -8.14 14.08
N TRP A 102 14.81 -7.77 12.97
CA TRP A 102 16.26 -7.81 12.86
C TRP A 102 16.92 -6.85 13.85
N SER A 103 16.59 -5.55 13.78
CA SER A 103 17.22 -4.52 14.61
C SER A 103 17.02 -4.74 16.10
N ALA A 104 15.88 -5.31 16.51
CA ALA A 104 15.61 -5.68 17.89
C ALA A 104 16.29 -6.99 18.35
N GLY A 105 17.08 -7.64 17.49
CA GLY A 105 17.87 -8.83 17.84
C GLY A 105 17.08 -10.14 17.89
N TYR A 106 15.89 -10.18 17.27
CA TYR A 106 15.09 -11.42 17.18
C TYR A 106 15.51 -12.35 16.05
N LEU A 107 16.40 -11.90 15.15
CA LEU A 107 17.03 -12.73 14.13
C LEU A 107 18.49 -13.05 14.52
N PRO A 108 19.03 -14.22 14.10
CA PRO A 108 20.44 -14.54 14.29
C PRO A 108 21.36 -13.45 13.75
N THR A 109 22.56 -13.30 14.31
CA THR A 109 23.54 -12.33 13.81
C THR A 109 24.31 -12.86 12.59
N GLY A 110 24.92 -11.95 11.84
CA GLY A 110 25.77 -12.28 10.69
C GLY A 110 24.99 -12.72 9.44
N ALA A 111 25.69 -13.37 8.51
CA ALA A 111 25.16 -13.70 7.18
C ALA A 111 23.92 -14.62 7.22
N PHE A 112 23.81 -15.48 8.23
CA PHE A 112 22.66 -16.37 8.39
C PHE A 112 21.38 -15.60 8.73
N GLY A 113 21.45 -14.61 9.62
CA GLY A 113 20.33 -13.70 9.90
C GLY A 113 19.88 -12.93 8.67
N VAL A 114 20.84 -12.46 7.88
CA VAL A 114 20.59 -11.78 6.60
C VAL A 114 19.79 -12.67 5.65
N ALA A 115 20.22 -13.93 5.51
CA ALA A 115 19.52 -14.89 4.67
C ALA A 115 18.09 -15.15 5.16
N LEU A 116 17.91 -15.34 6.48
CA LEU A 116 16.59 -15.57 7.06
C LEU A 116 15.63 -14.38 6.89
N ALA A 117 16.12 -13.15 7.01
CA ALA A 117 15.33 -11.95 6.75
C ALA A 117 14.99 -11.78 5.26
N ALA A 118 15.91 -12.16 4.37
CA ALA A 118 15.71 -12.04 2.93
C ALA A 118 14.62 -12.97 2.39
N LEU A 119 14.42 -14.15 3.01
CA LEU A 119 13.42 -15.13 2.58
C LEU A 119 11.98 -14.56 2.53
N PRO A 120 11.42 -14.00 3.62
CA PRO A 120 10.08 -13.42 3.58
C PRO A 120 10.01 -12.19 2.67
N ILE A 121 11.05 -11.35 2.61
CA ILE A 121 11.10 -10.21 1.66
C ILE A 121 10.94 -10.70 0.23
N LEU A 122 11.73 -11.71 -0.18
CA LEU A 122 11.65 -12.28 -1.52
C LEU A 122 10.31 -12.97 -1.76
N ALA A 123 9.87 -13.84 -0.86
CA ALA A 123 8.60 -14.55 -1.02
C ALA A 123 7.41 -13.58 -1.19
N SER A 124 7.37 -12.54 -0.36
CA SER A 124 6.32 -11.52 -0.44
C SER A 124 6.41 -10.70 -1.72
N SER A 125 7.60 -10.37 -2.24
CA SER A 125 7.70 -9.59 -3.49
C SER A 125 7.08 -10.34 -4.67
N TYR A 126 7.30 -11.67 -4.75
CA TYR A 126 6.61 -12.52 -5.72
C TYR A 126 5.10 -12.53 -5.51
N GLN A 127 4.63 -12.64 -4.26
CA GLN A 127 3.20 -12.64 -3.96
C GLN A 127 2.52 -11.31 -4.33
N PHE A 128 3.15 -10.17 -4.07
CA PHE A 128 2.61 -8.85 -4.42
C PHE A 128 2.56 -8.60 -5.93
N CYS A 129 3.37 -9.31 -6.72
CA CYS A 129 3.33 -9.25 -8.19
C CYS A 129 2.33 -10.23 -8.83
N ARG A 130 1.62 -11.05 -8.05
CA ARG A 130 0.61 -11.97 -8.58
C ARG A 130 -0.64 -11.23 -9.04
N VAL A 131 -0.98 -11.40 -10.32
CA VAL A 131 -2.15 -10.78 -10.95
C VAL A 131 -3.48 -11.32 -10.41
N ASP A 132 -3.47 -12.53 -9.83
CA ASP A 132 -4.61 -13.21 -9.21
C ASP A 132 -4.72 -12.95 -7.70
N ALA A 133 -3.81 -12.16 -7.10
CA ALA A 133 -3.86 -11.84 -5.68
C ALA A 133 -4.96 -10.83 -5.32
N LYS A 134 -5.38 -10.00 -6.27
CA LYS A 134 -6.44 -9.00 -6.12
C LYS A 134 -7.54 -9.22 -7.19
N THR A 135 -8.10 -10.42 -7.26
CA THR A 135 -9.29 -10.70 -8.09
C THR A 135 -10.51 -10.01 -7.46
N GLY A 136 -10.87 -8.81 -7.96
CA GLY A 136 -12.02 -8.11 -7.38
C GLY A 136 -12.29 -6.70 -7.88
N ASP A 137 -12.04 -6.40 -9.17
CA ASP A 137 -12.57 -5.18 -9.79
C ASP A 137 -13.91 -5.41 -10.52
N ASP A 138 -14.39 -6.66 -10.58
CA ASP A 138 -15.76 -7.00 -10.99
C ASP A 138 -16.66 -7.06 -9.74
N ALA A 139 -17.72 -6.25 -9.72
CA ALA A 139 -18.62 -6.00 -8.60
C ALA A 139 -19.46 -7.20 -8.11
N LYS A 140 -18.98 -8.44 -8.23
CA LYS A 140 -19.71 -9.67 -7.89
C LYS A 140 -18.89 -10.82 -7.30
N THR A 141 -17.63 -10.63 -6.95
CA THR A 141 -16.83 -11.71 -6.34
C THR A 141 -16.13 -11.24 -5.08
N ASP A 142 -16.33 -12.03 -4.03
CA ASP A 142 -15.92 -11.80 -2.66
C ASP A 142 -14.44 -11.41 -2.53
N HIS A 143 -14.18 -10.39 -1.71
CA HIS A 143 -12.84 -9.93 -1.31
C HIS A 143 -12.16 -10.96 -0.39
N PHE A 144 -11.86 -12.16 -0.89
CA PHE A 144 -11.04 -13.12 -0.18
C PHE A 144 -9.57 -12.97 -0.58
N PHE A 145 -8.73 -12.77 0.43
CA PHE A 145 -7.28 -12.80 0.32
C PHE A 145 -6.83 -14.24 0.08
N LEU A 146 -6.35 -14.56 -1.11
CA LEU A 146 -5.71 -15.84 -1.45
C LEU A 146 -4.22 -15.78 -1.01
N GLY A 147 -4.00 -15.71 0.30
CA GLY A 147 -2.66 -15.79 0.90
C GLY A 147 -2.19 -17.24 1.06
N PHE A 148 -0.88 -17.46 1.14
CA PHE A 148 -0.30 -18.80 1.31
C PHE A 148 -0.70 -19.44 2.66
N PRO A 149 -1.06 -20.76 2.74
CA PRO A 149 -1.12 -21.77 1.69
C PRO A 149 -2.58 -21.95 1.22
N SER A 150 -2.99 -21.20 0.20
CA SER A 150 -4.22 -21.47 -0.55
C SER A 150 -3.90 -21.71 -2.02
#